data_AF-A0A7H1N467-F1
#
_entry.id   AF-A0A7H1N467-F1
#
_cell.length_a   1.000
_cell.length_b   1.000
_cell.length_c   1.000
_cell.angle_alpha   90.00
_cell.angle_beta   90.00
_cell.angle_gamma   90.00
#
_symmetry.space_group_name_H-M   'P 1'
#
loop_
_entity.id
_entity.type
_entity.pdbx_description
1 polymer ?
#
loop_
_entity_poly.entity_id
_entity_poly.type
_entity_poly.pdbx_seq_one_letter_code
_entity_poly.pdbx_strand_id
1 'polypeptide(L)'
;MSEPSIATDDVVAVLNQILEAELAGVVRYTHYSLMVFGYGRIPIVKWLRGQADESLLHAQQAGEYITALGGHPSLGIGKLLESEKHDIGAILREALEHEQAALALYRELLKLVADRDIMLEEYARTMIAQETLHSSEVNKMLRMPGDLVPFAM
;
A
#
# COMPACT_ATOMS: atom_id res chain seq x y z
N MET A 1 31.42 17.91 3.93
CA MET A 1 31.15 16.92 2.88
C MET A 1 29.70 17.12 2.51
N SER A 2 29.38 17.52 1.28
CA SER A 2 28.00 17.59 0.82
C SER A 2 27.44 16.17 0.77
N GLU A 3 26.32 15.93 1.43
CA GLU A 3 25.58 14.67 1.31
C GLU A 3 25.30 14.36 -0.17
N PRO A 4 25.21 13.07 -0.56
CA PRO A 4 24.82 12.71 -1.92
C PRO A 4 23.45 13.33 -2.24
N SER A 5 23.38 14.18 -3.26
CA SER A 5 22.11 14.79 -3.68
C SER A 5 21.26 13.75 -4.43
N ILE A 6 20.04 13.51 -3.97
CA ILE A 6 19.03 12.74 -4.69
C ILE A 6 18.48 13.53 -5.90
N ALA A 7 17.90 12.83 -6.88
CA ALA A 7 17.14 13.44 -7.96
C ALA A 7 15.74 13.77 -7.45
N THR A 8 15.58 14.96 -6.86
CA THR A 8 14.36 15.36 -6.14
C THR A 8 13.09 15.23 -6.97
N ASP A 9 13.12 15.61 -8.26
CA ASP A 9 11.95 15.54 -9.14
C ASP A 9 11.45 14.10 -9.34
N ASP A 10 12.37 13.15 -9.54
CA ASP A 10 12.04 11.73 -9.72
C ASP A 10 11.48 11.14 -8.41
N VAL A 11 12.06 11.50 -7.27
CA VAL A 11 11.61 11.06 -5.95
C VAL A 11 10.20 11.60 -5.64
N VAL A 12 9.95 12.88 -5.91
CA VAL A 12 8.64 13.51 -5.75
C VAL A 12 7.60 12.87 -6.68
N ALA A 13 7.99 12.51 -7.91
CA ALA A 13 7.09 11.81 -8.83
C ALA A 13 6.65 10.45 -8.29
N VAL A 14 7.59 9.63 -7.79
CA VAL A 14 7.28 8.32 -7.19
C VAL A 14 6.45 8.47 -5.91
N LEU A 15 6.80 9.43 -5.03
CA LEU A 15 6.00 9.70 -3.82
C LEU A 15 4.57 10.11 -4.16
N ASN A 16 4.35 10.86 -5.24
CA ASN A 16 3.00 11.20 -5.70
C ASN A 16 2.23 9.97 -6.19
N GLN A 17 2.90 9.05 -6.90
CA GLN A 17 2.27 7.78 -7.29
C GLN A 17 1.90 6.93 -6.07
N ILE A 18 2.77 6.90 -5.04
CA ILE A 18 2.48 6.26 -3.76
C ILE A 18 1.26 6.91 -3.11
N LEU A 19 1.24 8.24 -2.97
CA LEU A 19 0.12 8.99 -2.40
C LEU A 19 -1.21 8.63 -3.10
N GLU A 20 -1.23 8.63 -4.43
CA GLU A 20 -2.41 8.27 -5.21
C GLU A 20 -2.84 6.81 -4.99
N ALA A 21 -1.88 5.89 -4.91
CA ALA A 21 -2.14 4.48 -4.65
C ALA A 21 -2.74 4.27 -3.25
N GLU A 22 -2.16 4.89 -2.22
CA GLU A 22 -2.63 4.78 -0.84
C GLU A 22 -4.03 5.39 -0.67
N LEU A 23 -4.30 6.55 -1.28
CA LEU A 23 -5.65 7.13 -1.31
C LEU A 23 -6.66 6.20 -2.01
N ALA A 24 -6.24 5.50 -3.06
CA ALA A 24 -7.08 4.47 -3.69
C ALA A 24 -7.32 3.29 -2.74
N GLY A 25 -6.33 2.91 -1.92
CA GLY A 25 -6.46 1.92 -0.85
C GLY A 25 -7.53 2.30 0.17
N VAL A 26 -7.53 3.56 0.65
CA VAL A 26 -8.57 4.08 1.56
C VAL A 26 -9.97 3.86 0.99
N VAL A 27 -10.19 4.27 -0.26
CA VAL A 27 -11.50 4.14 -0.92
C VAL A 27 -11.87 2.68 -1.11
N ARG A 28 -10.94 1.87 -1.62
CA ARG A 28 -11.12 0.44 -1.92
C ARG A 28 -11.49 -0.35 -0.67
N TYR A 29 -10.69 -0.28 0.38
CA TYR A 29 -10.90 -1.02 1.60
C TYR A 29 -12.17 -0.58 2.34
N THR A 30 -12.46 0.72 2.32
CA THR A 30 -13.73 1.25 2.82
C THR A 30 -14.91 0.63 2.06
N HIS A 31 -14.86 0.65 0.74
CA HIS A 31 -15.90 0.10 -0.14
C HIS A 31 -16.11 -1.40 0.12
N TYR A 32 -15.05 -2.22 0.07
CA TYR A 32 -15.17 -3.65 0.31
C TYR A 32 -15.73 -3.98 1.69
N SER A 33 -15.43 -3.17 2.73
CA SER A 33 -16.00 -3.38 4.06
C SER A 33 -17.53 -3.30 4.10
N LEU A 34 -18.14 -2.60 3.14
CA LEU A 34 -19.60 -2.49 2.98
C LEU A 34 -20.20 -3.70 2.25
N MET A 35 -19.39 -4.38 1.43
CA MET A 35 -19.82 -5.47 0.55
C MET A 35 -19.69 -6.86 1.17
N VAL A 36 -19.21 -6.96 2.43
CA VAL A 36 -19.12 -8.24 3.17
C VAL A 36 -20.41 -8.52 3.95
N PHE A 37 -21.07 -9.63 3.60
CA PHE A 37 -22.30 -10.13 4.21
C PHE A 37 -22.11 -11.48 4.93
N GLY A 38 -23.12 -11.90 5.71
CA GLY A 38 -23.13 -13.21 6.39
C GLY A 38 -22.59 -13.20 7.82
N TYR A 39 -22.66 -14.35 8.49
CA TYR A 39 -22.36 -14.48 9.93
C TYR A 39 -20.86 -14.26 10.27
N GLY A 40 -19.95 -14.54 9.32
CA GLY A 40 -18.50 -14.37 9.50
C GLY A 40 -18.00 -12.94 9.27
N ARG A 41 -18.88 -11.98 8.98
CA ARG A 41 -18.47 -10.65 8.50
C ARG A 41 -17.72 -9.79 9.51
N ILE A 42 -17.98 -9.93 10.81
CA ILE A 42 -17.47 -9.01 11.84
C ILE A 42 -15.93 -8.90 11.82
N PRO A 43 -15.17 -10.00 11.90
CA PRO A 43 -13.71 -9.93 11.84
C PRO A 43 -13.18 -9.42 10.50
N ILE A 44 -13.81 -9.80 9.37
CA ILE A 44 -13.38 -9.40 8.02
C ILE A 44 -13.58 -7.91 7.80
N VAL A 45 -14.76 -7.38 8.16
CA VAL A 45 -15.07 -5.95 8.07
C VAL A 45 -14.16 -5.13 8.97
N LYS A 46 -13.84 -5.63 10.17
CA LYS A 46 -12.87 -4.99 11.06
C LYS A 46 -11.49 -4.93 10.41
N TRP A 47 -11.02 -6.02 9.82
CA TRP A 47 -9.73 -6.07 9.14
C TRP A 47 -9.69 -5.10 7.95
N LEU A 48 -10.68 -5.15 7.06
CA LEU A 48 -10.77 -4.24 5.90
C LEU A 48 -10.75 -2.76 6.33
N ARG A 49 -11.49 -2.39 7.37
CA ARG A 49 -11.49 -1.00 7.87
C ARG A 49 -10.14 -0.60 8.47
N GLY A 50 -9.45 -1.54 9.13
CA GLY A 50 -8.08 -1.31 9.60
C GLY A 50 -7.12 -1.01 8.46
N GLN A 51 -7.21 -1.74 7.34
CA GLN A 51 -6.40 -1.45 6.15
C GLN A 51 -6.73 -0.09 5.53
N ALA A 52 -8.01 0.33 5.53
CA ALA A 52 -8.39 1.67 5.08
C ALA A 52 -7.76 2.77 5.96
N ASP A 53 -7.75 2.58 7.28
CA ASP A 53 -7.15 3.52 8.23
C ASP A 53 -5.61 3.58 8.06
N GLU A 54 -4.95 2.43 7.83
CA GLU A 54 -3.52 2.34 7.56
C GLU A 54 -3.12 3.01 6.23
N SER A 55 -3.85 2.76 5.14
CA SER A 55 -3.61 3.44 3.86
C SER A 55 -3.74 4.97 3.98
N LEU A 56 -4.66 5.47 4.82
CA LEU A 56 -4.77 6.91 5.05
C LEU A 56 -3.52 7.46 5.74
N LEU A 57 -2.97 6.73 6.72
CA LEU A 57 -1.72 7.09 7.37
C LEU A 57 -0.55 7.10 6.38
N HIS A 58 -0.45 6.09 5.51
CA HIS A 58 0.59 6.02 4.49
C HIS A 58 0.50 7.18 3.48
N ALA A 59 -0.71 7.50 3.02
CA ALA A 59 -0.97 8.66 2.16
C ALA A 59 -0.51 9.96 2.83
N GLN A 60 -0.83 10.16 4.12
CA GLN A 60 -0.37 11.33 4.87
C GLN A 60 1.16 11.40 4.96
N GLN A 61 1.82 10.29 5.28
CA GLN A 61 3.28 10.21 5.34
C GLN A 61 3.94 10.56 4.00
N ALA A 62 3.45 9.97 2.89
CA ALA A 62 3.95 10.29 1.55
C ALA A 62 3.77 11.78 1.22
N GLY A 63 2.62 12.35 1.58
CA GLY A 63 2.33 13.78 1.42
C GLY A 63 3.30 14.70 2.18
N GLU A 64 3.63 14.37 3.43
CA GLU A 64 4.62 15.11 4.22
C GLU A 64 6.02 15.06 3.59
N TYR A 65 6.42 13.91 3.03
CA TYR A 65 7.71 13.81 2.32
C TYR A 65 7.73 14.59 1.00
N ILE A 66 6.62 14.60 0.26
CA ILE A 66 6.50 15.41 -0.97
C ILE A 66 6.71 16.89 -0.64
N THR A 67 6.03 17.42 0.38
CA THR A 67 6.14 18.83 0.74
C THR A 67 7.49 19.17 1.36
N ALA A 68 8.09 18.27 2.14
CA ALA A 68 9.44 18.44 2.69
C ALA A 68 10.51 18.57 1.60
N LEU A 69 10.33 17.89 0.46
CA LEU A 69 11.17 18.00 -0.73
C LEU A 69 10.84 19.22 -1.63
N GLY A 70 9.86 20.05 -1.24
CA GLY A 70 9.40 21.20 -2.01
C GLY A 70 8.46 20.86 -3.17
N GLY A 71 7.98 19.61 -3.24
CA GLY A 71 7.01 19.15 -4.23
C GLY A 71 5.57 19.53 -3.88
N HIS A 72 4.67 19.41 -4.86
CA HIS A 72 3.23 19.58 -4.67
C HIS A 72 2.54 18.21 -4.61
N PRO A 73 1.85 17.86 -3.50
CA PRO A 73 1.09 16.62 -3.41
C PRO A 73 -0.04 16.56 -4.44
N SER A 74 -0.16 15.42 -5.12
CA SER A 74 -1.21 15.17 -6.10
C SER A 74 -2.58 15.17 -5.44
N LEU A 75 -3.58 15.64 -6.18
CA LEU A 75 -5.00 15.48 -5.86
C LEU A 75 -5.62 14.26 -6.55
N GLY A 76 -4.81 13.48 -7.27
CA GLY A 76 -5.23 12.26 -7.94
C GLY A 76 -5.60 11.15 -6.97
N ILE A 77 -6.35 10.18 -7.49
CA ILE A 77 -6.59 8.89 -6.83
C ILE A 77 -6.17 7.83 -7.84
N GLY A 78 -5.39 6.86 -7.37
CA GLY A 78 -4.95 5.73 -8.17
C GLY A 78 -6.12 4.87 -8.67
N LYS A 79 -5.81 3.81 -9.42
CA LYS A 79 -6.84 2.97 -10.03
C LYS A 79 -7.74 2.30 -8.98
N LEU A 80 -9.03 2.61 -9.04
CA LEU A 80 -10.09 1.95 -8.27
C LEU A 80 -10.63 0.74 -9.05
N LEU A 81 -9.93 -0.38 -8.96
CA LEU A 81 -10.41 -1.65 -9.52
C LEU A 81 -11.48 -2.25 -8.61
N GLU A 82 -12.66 -2.54 -9.12
CA GLU A 82 -13.72 -3.27 -8.41
C GLU A 82 -14.40 -4.12 -9.50
N SER A 83 -14.36 -5.45 -9.38
CA SER A 83 -14.87 -6.33 -10.45
C SER A 83 -16.34 -6.70 -10.32
N GLU A 84 -17.05 -6.07 -9.38
CA GLU A 84 -18.39 -6.35 -8.87
C GLU A 84 -18.56 -7.76 -8.28
N LYS A 85 -17.44 -8.47 -8.08
CA LYS A 85 -17.40 -9.82 -7.50
C LYS A 85 -17.10 -9.73 -6.00
N HIS A 86 -18.16 -9.79 -5.23
CA HIS A 86 -18.11 -9.56 -3.78
C HIS A 86 -18.01 -10.83 -2.92
N ASP A 87 -17.59 -11.96 -3.49
CA ASP A 87 -17.16 -13.07 -2.65
C ASP A 87 -15.86 -12.70 -1.94
N ILE A 88 -15.69 -13.16 -0.70
CA ILE A 88 -14.53 -12.78 0.13
C ILE A 88 -13.21 -13.13 -0.55
N GLY A 89 -13.14 -14.24 -1.29
CA GLY A 89 -11.94 -14.66 -2.00
C GLY A 89 -11.59 -13.73 -3.17
N ALA A 90 -12.58 -13.20 -3.89
CA ALA A 90 -12.37 -12.17 -4.91
C ALA A 90 -11.88 -10.86 -4.31
N ILE A 91 -12.53 -10.37 -3.25
CA ILE A 91 -12.12 -9.16 -2.53
C ILE A 91 -10.66 -9.28 -2.06
N LEU A 92 -10.29 -10.42 -1.45
CA LEU A 92 -8.93 -10.64 -0.97
C LEU A 92 -7.90 -10.73 -2.10
N ARG A 93 -8.26 -11.28 -3.27
CA ARG A 93 -7.36 -11.30 -4.44
C ARG A 93 -7.16 -9.90 -5.02
N GLU A 94 -8.21 -9.09 -5.10
CA GLU A 94 -8.11 -7.70 -5.55
C GLU A 94 -7.32 -6.84 -4.56
N ALA A 95 -7.47 -7.08 -3.26
CA ALA A 95 -6.63 -6.49 -2.22
C ALA A 95 -5.15 -6.87 -2.42
N LEU A 96 -4.86 -8.16 -2.66
CA LEU A 96 -3.48 -8.62 -2.90
C LEU A 96 -2.85 -7.96 -4.13
N GLU A 97 -3.60 -7.81 -5.23
CA GLU A 97 -3.12 -7.10 -6.42
C GLU A 97 -2.80 -5.62 -6.12
N HIS A 98 -3.60 -4.99 -5.27
CA HIS A 98 -3.35 -3.63 -4.81
C HIS A 98 -2.06 -3.53 -3.98
N GLU A 99 -1.87 -4.43 -3.00
CA GLU A 99 -0.65 -4.42 -2.17
C GLU A 99 0.61 -4.67 -2.99
N GLN A 100 0.55 -5.57 -3.98
CA GLN A 100 1.68 -5.82 -4.86
C GLN A 100 2.05 -4.58 -5.71
N ALA A 101 1.06 -3.80 -6.13
CA ALA A 101 1.29 -2.56 -6.86
C ALA A 101 1.91 -1.49 -5.95
N ALA A 102 1.41 -1.30 -4.72
CA ALA A 102 1.98 -0.37 -3.74
C ALA A 102 3.43 -0.75 -3.37
N LEU A 103 3.67 -2.04 -3.09
CA LEU A 103 5.00 -2.59 -2.79
C LEU A 103 6.00 -2.33 -3.93
N ALA A 104 5.56 -2.39 -5.19
CA ALA A 104 6.42 -2.08 -6.33
C ALA A 104 6.87 -0.60 -6.33
N LEU A 105 5.96 0.33 -6.00
CA LEU A 105 6.27 1.76 -5.88
C LEU A 105 7.24 2.04 -4.73
N TYR A 106 7.06 1.41 -3.57
CA TYR A 106 8.01 1.57 -2.46
C TYR A 106 9.40 1.00 -2.78
N ARG A 107 9.47 -0.11 -3.53
CA ARG A 107 10.75 -0.64 -4.03
C ARG A 107 11.40 0.29 -5.05
N GLU A 108 10.61 0.99 -5.86
CA GLU A 108 11.11 2.01 -6.77
C GLU A 108 11.67 3.21 -6.00
N LEU A 109 10.94 3.70 -4.99
CA LEU A 109 11.40 4.76 -4.10
C LEU A 109 12.74 4.38 -3.46
N LEU A 110 12.84 3.18 -2.88
CA LEU A 110 14.08 2.70 -2.26
C LEU A 110 15.27 2.74 -3.23
N LYS A 111 15.09 2.37 -4.50
CA LYS A 111 16.18 2.42 -5.50
C LYS A 111 16.68 3.85 -5.75
N LEU A 112 15.82 4.85 -5.65
CA LEU A 112 16.18 6.25 -5.89
C LEU A 112 16.97 6.85 -4.72
N VAL A 113 16.66 6.42 -3.50
CA VAL A 113 17.14 7.05 -2.26
C VAL A 113 18.20 6.24 -1.50
N ALA A 114 18.35 4.94 -1.80
CA ALA A 114 19.31 4.07 -1.11
C ALA A 114 20.74 4.61 -1.18
N ASP A 115 21.43 4.60 -0.04
CA ASP A 115 22.79 5.12 0.17
C ASP A 115 22.94 6.62 -0.14
N ARG A 116 21.84 7.36 -0.28
CA ARG A 116 21.81 8.79 -0.65
C ARG A 116 21.02 9.65 0.32
N ASP A 117 19.88 9.18 0.77
CA ASP A 117 19.03 9.85 1.76
C ASP A 117 18.55 8.83 2.80
N ILE A 118 19.15 8.89 4.00
CA ILE A 118 18.88 7.94 5.08
C ILE A 118 17.41 8.00 5.51
N MET A 119 16.82 9.20 5.53
CA MET A 119 15.48 9.39 6.05
C MET A 119 14.44 8.77 5.11
N LEU A 120 14.56 9.01 3.80
CA LEU A 120 13.67 8.40 2.81
C LEU A 120 13.97 6.92 2.60
N GLU A 121 15.22 6.50 2.76
CA GLU A 121 15.59 5.08 2.70
C GLU A 121 14.92 4.29 3.83
N GLU A 122 15.01 4.77 5.08
CA GLU A 122 14.37 4.11 6.23
C GLU A 122 12.84 4.10 6.09
N TYR A 123 12.26 5.18 5.58
CA TYR A 123 10.83 5.22 5.23
C TYR A 123 10.49 4.12 4.21
N ALA A 124 11.17 4.08 3.07
CA ALA A 124 10.89 3.10 2.01
C ALA A 124 11.07 1.65 2.50
N ARG A 125 12.11 1.37 3.29
CA ARG A 125 12.33 0.04 3.89
C ARG A 125 11.23 -0.36 4.86
N THR A 126 10.77 0.58 5.69
CA THR A 126 9.67 0.35 6.64
C THR A 126 8.39 0.02 5.90
N MET A 127 8.04 0.82 4.89
CA MET A 127 6.86 0.60 4.05
C MET A 127 6.90 -0.73 3.31
N ILE A 128 8.05 -1.08 2.70
CA ILE A 128 8.25 -2.38 2.05
C ILE A 128 7.97 -3.54 3.03
N ALA A 129 8.44 -3.42 4.28
CA ALA A 129 8.21 -4.46 5.29
C ALA A 129 6.73 -4.55 5.67
N GLN A 130 6.03 -3.43 5.83
CA GLN A 130 4.60 -3.39 6.13
C GLN A 130 3.77 -4.00 5.00
N GLU A 131 3.97 -3.58 3.75
CA GLU A 131 3.20 -4.13 2.61
C GLU A 131 3.49 -5.61 2.35
N THR A 132 4.71 -6.05 2.65
CA THR A 132 5.07 -7.47 2.65
C THR A 132 4.28 -8.25 3.71
N LEU A 133 4.10 -7.69 4.90
CA LEU A 133 3.27 -8.29 5.95
C LEU A 133 1.79 -8.33 5.55
N HIS A 134 1.25 -7.25 4.98
CA HIS A 134 -0.13 -7.21 4.48
C HIS A 134 -0.38 -8.30 3.44
N SER A 135 0.50 -8.39 2.43
CA SER A 135 0.45 -9.43 1.41
C SER A 135 0.50 -10.84 2.00
N SER A 136 1.35 -11.06 3.02
CA SER A 136 1.44 -12.34 3.73
C SER A 136 0.14 -12.68 4.48
N GLU A 137 -0.48 -11.72 5.15
CA GLU A 137 -1.74 -11.95 5.86
C GLU A 137 -2.89 -12.25 4.90
N VAL A 138 -3.03 -11.48 3.81
CA VAL A 138 -4.01 -11.76 2.74
C VAL A 138 -3.79 -13.14 2.15
N ASN A 139 -2.53 -13.50 1.90
CA ASN A 139 -2.21 -14.82 1.39
C ASN A 139 -2.62 -15.94 2.37
N LYS A 140 -2.39 -15.79 3.68
CA LYS A 140 -2.88 -16.77 4.67
C LYS A 140 -4.40 -16.87 4.66
N MET A 141 -5.12 -15.75 4.51
CA MET A 141 -6.58 -15.73 4.43
C MET A 141 -7.13 -16.46 3.19
N LEU A 142 -6.35 -16.52 2.10
CA LEU A 142 -6.72 -17.20 0.85
C LEU A 142 -6.45 -18.71 0.87
N ARG A 143 -5.72 -19.23 1.85
CA ARG A 143 -5.31 -20.64 1.91
C ARG A 143 -6.33 -21.53 2.61
N MET A 144 -6.27 -22.81 2.25
CA MET A 144 -6.95 -23.85 3.01
C MET A 144 -6.19 -24.17 4.31
N PRO A 145 -6.88 -24.55 5.40
CA PRO A 145 -6.22 -25.03 6.61
C PRO A 145 -5.26 -26.18 6.31
N GLY A 146 -4.02 -26.07 6.81
CA GLY A 146 -2.96 -27.06 6.57
C GLY A 146 -2.12 -26.85 5.31
N ASP A 147 -2.42 -25.84 4.49
CA ASP A 147 -1.55 -25.45 3.37
C ASP A 147 -0.34 -24.65 3.87
N LEU A 148 0.81 -25.34 3.91
CA LEU A 148 2.09 -24.81 4.38
C LEU A 148 3.04 -24.39 3.24
N VAL A 149 2.59 -24.43 1.98
CA VAL A 149 3.46 -24.05 0.85
C VAL A 149 3.85 -22.58 0.99
N PRO A 150 5.15 -22.20 0.97
CA PRO A 150 5.56 -20.81 1.11
C PRO A 150 4.91 -19.91 0.05
N PHE A 151 4.50 -18.70 0.45
CA PHE A 151 3.97 -17.73 -0.51
C PHE A 151 5.14 -17.22 -1.38
N ALA A 152 5.01 -17.36 -2.70
CA ALA A 152 5.93 -16.74 -3.63
C ALA A 152 5.52 -15.26 -3.80
N MET A 153 6.36 -14.36 -3.30
CA MET A 153 6.23 -12.91 -3.45
C MET A 153 6.93 -12.40 -4.69
#